data_AF-A0A218XVS7-F1
#
_entry.id   AF-A0A218XVS7-F1
#
_cell.length_a   1.000
_cell.length_b   1.000
_cell.length_c   1.000
_cell.angle_alpha   90.00
_cell.angle_beta   90.00
_cell.angle_gamma   90.00
#
_symmetry.space_group_name_H-M   'P 1'
#
loop_
_entity.id
_entity.type
_entity.pdbx_description
1 polymer ?
#
loop_
_entity_poly.entity_id
_entity_poly.type
_entity_poly.pdbx_seq_one_letter_code
_entity_poly.pdbx_strand_id
1 'polypeptide(L)'
;MSEGVVAKETFTFQTELGLVRVPNIVFGCGNDVQGFKYDKANISGILGLDMGHDSLIMQLFNHIQCRFSHCLVYSKAEMTANSPLRFGEDAVLPRDGTFRQLGL
;
A
#
# COMPACT_ATOMS: atom_id res chain seq x y z
N MET A 1 5.23 -21.08 15.88
CA MET A 1 4.72 -20.70 14.55
C MET A 1 3.47 -19.88 14.78
N SER A 2 3.30 -18.75 14.11
CA SER A 2 2.01 -18.04 14.12
C SER A 2 1.06 -18.76 13.16
N GLU A 3 -0.10 -19.17 13.65
CA GLU A 3 -1.19 -19.69 12.80
C GLU A 3 -2.03 -18.50 12.30
N GLY A 4 -2.46 -18.57 11.05
CA GLY A 4 -3.30 -17.56 10.42
C GLY A 4 -4.14 -18.21 9.33
N VAL A 5 -5.22 -17.53 8.92
CA VAL A 5 -6.10 -18.00 7.86
C VAL A 5 -5.91 -17.16 6.60
N VAL A 6 -6.02 -17.79 5.44
CA VAL A 6 -6.05 -17.08 4.16
C VAL A 6 -7.47 -16.55 3.94
N ALA A 7 -7.58 -15.28 3.60
CA ALA A 7 -8.84 -14.60 3.33
C ALA A 7 -8.81 -13.92 1.95
N LYS A 8 -10.01 -13.59 1.45
CA LYS A 8 -10.21 -12.79 0.24
C LYS A 8 -11.18 -11.66 0.54
N GLU A 9 -10.87 -10.45 0.08
CA GLU A 9 -11.74 -9.28 0.25
C GLU A 9 -11.62 -8.31 -0.93
N THR A 10 -12.49 -7.30 -0.94
CA THR A 10 -12.43 -6.15 -1.83
C THR A 10 -11.64 -5.02 -1.19
N PHE A 11 -10.52 -4.65 -1.82
CA PHE A 11 -9.76 -3.48 -1.41
C PHE A 11 -10.28 -2.25 -2.15
N THR A 12 -10.37 -1.11 -1.45
CA THR A 12 -10.81 0.15 -2.05
C THR A 12 -9.68 1.16 -1.98
N PHE A 13 -9.36 1.76 -3.12
CA PHE A 13 -8.32 2.77 -3.27
C PHE A 13 -8.95 4.09 -3.67
N GLN A 14 -8.50 5.17 -3.03
CA GLN A 14 -8.82 6.52 -3.47
C GLN A 14 -7.87 6.90 -4.61
N THR A 15 -8.44 7.30 -5.73
CA THR A 15 -7.74 7.86 -6.89
C THR A 15 -8.26 9.26 -7.18
N GLU A 16 -7.62 9.98 -8.10
CA GLU A 16 -8.04 11.31 -8.52
C GLU A 16 -9.41 11.28 -9.25
N LEU A 17 -9.68 10.20 -10.00
CA LEU A 17 -10.99 9.89 -10.60
C LEU A 17 -12.07 9.42 -9.61
N GLY A 18 -11.71 9.17 -8.35
CA GLY A 18 -12.62 8.65 -7.33
C GLY A 18 -12.21 7.28 -6.76
N LEU A 19 -13.19 6.53 -6.26
CA LEU A 19 -12.94 5.25 -5.58
C LEU A 19 -12.82 4.09 -6.57
N VAL A 20 -11.71 3.37 -6.53
CA VAL A 20 -11.48 2.14 -7.28
C VAL A 20 -11.60 0.95 -6.32
N ARG A 21 -12.47 -0.01 -6.65
CA ARG A 21 -12.69 -1.23 -5.86
C ARG A 21 -12.10 -2.41 -6.59
N VAL A 22 -11.17 -3.13 -5.95
CA VAL A 22 -10.51 -4.30 -6.51
C VAL A 22 -10.94 -5.53 -5.69
N PRO A 23 -11.81 -6.40 -6.24
CA PRO A 23 -12.27 -7.59 -5.56
C PRO A 23 -11.22 -8.70 -5.57
N ASN A 24 -11.44 -9.72 -4.74
CA ASN A 24 -10.66 -10.96 -4.71
C ASN A 24 -9.18 -10.80 -4.34
N ILE A 25 -8.83 -9.76 -3.59
CA ILE A 25 -7.48 -9.62 -3.04
C ILE A 25 -7.30 -10.65 -1.95
N VAL A 26 -6.30 -11.53 -2.12
CA VAL A 26 -5.88 -12.56 -1.19
C VAL A 26 -4.93 -11.96 -0.16
N PHE A 27 -5.18 -12.21 1.12
CA PHE A 27 -4.28 -11.79 2.20
C PHE A 27 -4.34 -12.76 3.37
N GLY A 28 -3.32 -12.70 4.23
CA GLY A 28 -3.28 -13.46 5.48
C GLY A 28 -3.98 -12.68 6.60
N CYS A 29 -4.84 -13.37 7.36
CA CYS A 29 -5.46 -12.87 8.57
C CYS A 29 -4.80 -13.54 9.79
N GLY A 30 -4.09 -12.73 10.59
CA GLY A 30 -3.54 -13.15 11.88
C GLY A 30 -4.52 -12.82 13.00
N ASN A 31 -4.77 -13.78 13.89
CA ASN A 31 -5.56 -13.57 15.10
C ASN A 31 -4.62 -13.29 16.28
N ASP A 32 -5.05 -12.41 17.20
CA ASP A 32 -4.34 -12.12 18.46
C ASP A 32 -2.84 -11.80 18.31
N VAL A 33 -2.48 -11.05 17.26
CA VAL A 33 -1.09 -10.65 17.02
C VAL A 33 -0.63 -9.68 18.13
N GLN A 34 0.23 -10.18 19.02
CA GLN A 34 0.82 -9.39 20.11
C GLN A 34 2.08 -8.63 19.67
N GLY A 35 2.40 -7.54 20.37
CA GLY A 35 3.65 -6.80 20.15
C GLY A 35 3.67 -5.90 18.91
N PHE A 36 2.60 -5.88 18.12
CA PHE A 36 2.45 -4.99 16.97
C PHE A 36 1.81 -3.66 17.41
N LYS A 37 2.52 -2.91 18.26
CA LYS A 37 2.08 -1.60 18.76
C LYS A 37 2.98 -0.50 18.23
N TYR A 38 2.36 0.54 17.67
CA TYR A 38 3.03 1.79 17.31
C TYR A 38 2.37 2.92 18.09
N ASP A 39 3.17 3.70 18.81
CA ASP A 39 2.71 4.64 19.84
C ASP A 39 1.76 5.74 19.35
N LYS A 40 1.55 5.86 18.02
CA LYS A 40 0.80 6.96 17.40
C LYS A 40 -0.30 6.52 16.42
N ALA A 41 -0.52 5.21 16.20
CA ALA A 41 -1.58 4.75 15.29
C ALA A 41 -2.04 3.31 15.55
N ASN A 42 -3.32 3.05 15.28
CA ASN A 42 -3.84 1.69 15.18
C ASN A 42 -3.38 1.09 13.85
N ILE A 43 -2.54 0.06 13.90
CA ILE A 43 -2.13 -0.69 12.71
C ILE A 43 -2.97 -1.96 12.62
N SER A 44 -3.63 -2.16 11.48
CA SER A 44 -4.48 -3.33 11.23
C SER A 44 -3.77 -4.47 10.47
N GLY A 45 -2.53 -4.26 10.01
CA GLY A 45 -1.78 -5.28 9.31
C GLY A 45 -0.55 -4.75 8.57
N ILE A 46 0.00 -5.58 7.68
CA ILE A 46 1.18 -5.30 6.85
C ILE A 46 0.76 -5.40 5.38
N LEU A 47 1.20 -4.44 4.57
CA LEU A 47 1.08 -4.49 3.12
C LEU A 47 2.38 -5.01 2.51
N GLY A 48 2.33 -6.18 1.87
CA GLY A 48 3.45 -6.75 1.14
C GLY A 48 3.63 -6.09 -0.23
N LEU A 49 4.79 -5.48 -0.48
CA LEU A 49 5.12 -4.77 -1.71
C LEU A 49 6.22 -5.44 -2.55
N ASP A 50 6.54 -6.71 -2.25
CA ASP A 50 7.53 -7.48 -2.99
C ASP A 50 6.97 -8.01 -4.32
N MET A 51 7.79 -8.77 -5.05
CA MET A 51 7.41 -9.37 -6.33
C MET A 51 6.81 -10.78 -6.18
N GLY A 52 6.41 -11.17 -4.97
CA GLY A 52 5.75 -12.44 -4.72
C GLY A 52 4.35 -12.50 -5.36
N HIS A 53 3.88 -13.69 -5.73
CA HIS A 53 2.60 -13.86 -6.41
C HIS A 53 1.40 -13.32 -5.60
N ASP A 54 1.45 -13.52 -4.28
CA ASP A 54 0.38 -13.10 -3.37
C ASP A 54 0.65 -11.70 -2.78
N SER A 55 1.65 -10.96 -3.29
CA SER A 55 1.89 -9.58 -2.88
C SER A 55 0.80 -8.64 -3.41
N LEU A 56 0.61 -7.49 -2.76
CA LEU A 56 -0.36 -6.51 -3.24
C LEU A 56 0.02 -6.01 -4.64
N ILE A 57 1.31 -5.83 -4.91
CA ILE A 57 1.82 -5.31 -6.19
C ILE A 57 1.49 -6.26 -7.34
N MET A 58 1.68 -7.57 -7.13
CA MET A 58 1.40 -8.57 -8.15
C MET A 58 -0.10 -8.78 -8.35
N GLN A 59 -0.89 -8.82 -7.27
CA GLN A 59 -2.34 -8.96 -7.35
C GLN A 59 -3.01 -7.77 -8.07
N LEU A 60 -2.39 -6.59 -8.03
CA LEU A 60 -2.84 -5.39 -8.74
C LEU A 60 -2.25 -5.24 -10.15
N PHE A 61 -1.56 -6.24 -10.70
CA PHE A 61 -0.82 -6.14 -11.97
C PHE A 61 -1.63 -5.47 -13.11
N ASN A 62 -2.89 -5.86 -13.30
CA ASN A 62 -3.73 -5.31 -14.36
C ASN A 62 -4.06 -3.81 -14.19
N HIS A 63 -3.96 -3.28 -12.97
CA HIS A 63 -4.21 -1.88 -12.67
C HIS A 63 -2.94 -1.03 -12.65
N ILE A 64 -1.83 -1.59 -12.17
CA ILE A 64 -0.63 -0.80 -11.83
C ILE A 64 0.64 -1.26 -12.56
N GLN A 65 0.56 -2.34 -13.34
CA GLN A 65 1.68 -2.92 -14.10
C GLN A 65 2.94 -3.19 -13.24
N CYS A 66 2.73 -3.64 -12.00
CA CYS A 66 3.78 -3.85 -10.98
C CYS A 66 4.67 -2.62 -10.69
N ARG A 67 4.19 -1.40 -10.95
CA ARG A 67 4.92 -0.17 -10.67
C ARG A 67 4.44 0.45 -9.36
N PHE A 68 5.37 0.71 -8.44
CA PHE A 68 5.11 1.49 -7.24
C PHE A 68 6.32 2.35 -6.88
N SER A 69 6.08 3.44 -6.17
CA SER A 69 7.14 4.24 -5.56
C SER A 69 6.70 4.71 -4.19
N HIS A 70 7.67 4.89 -3.30
CA HIS A 70 7.41 5.30 -1.93
C HIS A 70 8.44 6.36 -1.52
N CYS A 71 7.98 7.36 -0.78
CA CYS A 71 8.84 8.38 -0.19
C CYS A 71 8.76 8.27 1.32
N LEU A 72 9.70 7.54 1.93
CA LEU A 72 9.79 7.41 3.38
C LEU A 72 10.35 8.71 3.95
N VAL A 73 9.53 9.41 4.73
CA VAL A 73 9.96 10.60 5.43
C VAL A 73 10.52 10.19 6.79
N TYR A 74 11.77 10.51 7.06
CA TYR A 74 12.37 10.27 8.36
C TYR A 74 11.88 11.35 9.34
N SER A 75 10.92 11.00 10.20
CA SER A 75 10.45 11.89 11.26
C SER A 75 10.79 11.33 12.64
N LYS A 76 11.76 11.95 13.33
CA LYS A 76 11.92 11.84 14.80
C LYS A 76 10.89 12.67 15.56
N ALA A 77 10.23 13.61 14.90
CA ALA A 77 9.33 14.59 15.49
C ALA A 77 7.95 14.46 14.84
N GLU A 78 7.16 13.54 15.39
CA GLU A 78 5.73 13.35 15.09
C GLU A 78 5.40 12.81 13.69
N MET A 79 4.46 11.87 13.62
CA MET A 79 3.92 11.31 12.37
C MET A 79 3.00 12.34 11.66
N THR A 80 3.47 13.57 11.49
CA THR A 80 2.72 14.66 10.84
C THR A 80 3.08 14.82 9.36
N ALA A 81 4.19 14.24 8.92
CA ALA A 81 4.60 14.28 7.53
C ALA A 81 3.95 13.16 6.71
N ASN A 82 3.36 13.50 5.57
CA ASN A 82 2.82 12.53 4.62
C ASN A 82 3.97 11.73 3.97
N SER A 83 3.94 10.41 4.12
CA SER A 83 4.81 9.48 3.39
C SER A 83 3.99 8.80 2.28
N PRO A 84 4.00 9.34 1.05
CA PRO A 84 3.16 8.82 -0.02
C PRO A 84 3.68 7.47 -0.52
N LEU A 85 2.73 6.55 -0.74
CA LEU A 85 2.88 5.34 -1.54
C LEU A 85 2.05 5.52 -2.82
N ARG A 86 2.71 5.44 -3.98
CA ARG A 86 2.10 5.64 -5.30
C ARG A 86 2.17 4.36 -6.11
N PHE A 87 1.20 4.15 -7.00
CA PHE A 87 1.10 2.98 -7.85
C PHE A 87 0.92 3.37 -9.31
N GLY A 88 1.29 2.48 -10.23
CA GLY A 88 1.02 2.65 -11.66
C GLY A 88 1.82 3.79 -12.28
N GLU A 89 1.15 4.65 -13.03
CA GLU A 89 1.80 5.79 -13.69
C GLU A 89 2.28 6.84 -12.69
N ASP A 90 1.55 7.03 -11.60
CA ASP A 90 1.94 7.94 -10.50
C ASP A 90 3.21 7.51 -9.78
N ALA A 91 3.61 6.24 -9.93
CA ALA A 91 4.86 5.77 -9.37
C ALA A 91 6.09 6.35 -10.08
N VAL A 92 5.94 6.78 -11.34
CA VAL A 92 7.05 7.29 -12.16
C VAL A 92 7.32 8.74 -11.79
N LEU A 93 8.47 8.97 -11.16
CA LEU A 93 8.90 10.33 -10.83
C LEU A 93 9.34 11.07 -12.11
N PRO A 94 8.83 12.28 -12.36
CA PRO A 94 9.28 13.09 -13.49
C PRO A 94 10.78 13.39 -13.36
N ARG A 95 11.52 13.22 -14.46
CA ARG A 95 12.99 13.34 -14.52
C ARG A 95 13.50 14.72 -14.07
N ASP A 96 12.66 15.73 -14.14
CA ASP A 96 13.00 17.12 -13.83
C ASP A 96 12.69 17.50 -12.37
N GLY A 97 12.34 16.51 -11.52
CA GLY A 97 12.02 16.71 -10.10
C GLY A 97 10.73 17.50 -9.85
N THR A 98 10.02 17.89 -10.91
CA THR A 98 8.77 18.64 -10.82
C THR A 98 7.63 17.66 -10.64
N PHE A 99 7.20 17.41 -9.40
CA PHE A 99 6.01 16.62 -9.12
C PHE A 99 4.80 17.26 -9.81
N ARG A 100 4.48 16.81 -11.02
CA ARG A 100 3.19 17.06 -11.62
C ARG A 100 2.28 16.03 -11.00
N GLN A 101 1.44 16.48 -10.08
CA GLN A 101 0.24 15.75 -9.75
C GLN A 101 -0.59 15.73 -11.03
N LEU A 102 -0.45 14.66 -11.80
CA LEU A 102 -1.15 14.48 -13.06
C LEU A 102 -2.46 13.79 -12.73
N GLY A 103 -3.52 14.59 -12.89
CA GLY A 103 -4.91 14.18 -13.04
C GLY A 103 -5.01 12.82 -13.70
N LEU A 104 -5.31 11.78 -12.92
CA LEU A 104 -6.21 10.74 -13.42
C LEU A 104 -7.61 11.34 -13.38
#